data_AF-A0AAW5UR44-F1
#
_entry.id   AF-A0AAW5UR44-F1
#
_cell.length_a   1.000
_cell.length_b   1.000
_cell.length_c   1.000
_cell.angle_alpha   90.00
_cell.angle_beta   90.00
_cell.angle_gamma   90.00
#
_symmetry.space_group_name_H-M   'P 1'
#
loop_
_entity.id
_entity.type
_entity.pdbx_description
1 polymer ?
#
loop_
_entity_poly.entity_id
_entity_poly.type
_entity_poly.pdbx_seq_one_letter_code
_entity_poly.pdbx_strand_id
1 'polypeptide(L)' 'MMIGIDSAGRLLEMVTLIYDDGYELLIHAMKARPQYINHLII' A
#
# COMPACT_ATOMS: atom_id res chain seq x y z
N MET A 1 4.57 6.06 -0.08
CA MET A 1 4.10 4.76 0.46
C MET A 1 2.61 4.86 0.67
N MET A 2 1.86 3.87 0.25
CA MET A 2 0.40 3.83 0.39
C MET A 2 -0.03 2.50 1.02
N ILE A 3 -1.19 2.51 1.66
CA ILE A 3 -1.85 1.30 2.18
C ILE A 3 -3.05 1.02 1.28
N GLY A 4 -3.17 -0.23 0.83
CA GLY A 4 -4.32 -0.66 0.02
C GLY A 4 -4.76 -2.07 0.34
N ILE A 5 -5.78 -2.53 -0.36
CA ILE A 5 -6.42 -3.83 -0.13
C ILE A 5 -6.46 -4.57 -1.47
N ASP A 6 -6.08 -5.85 -1.46
CA ASP A 6 -6.20 -6.68 -2.65
C ASP A 6 -7.60 -7.32 -2.80
N SER A 7 -7.83 -8.03 -3.89
CA SER A 7 -9.12 -8.68 -4.17
C SER A 7 -9.51 -9.77 -3.15
N ALA A 8 -8.57 -10.23 -2.31
CA ALA A 8 -8.82 -11.19 -1.24
C ALA A 8 -9.04 -10.51 0.12
N GLY A 9 -9.10 -9.18 0.17
CA GLY A 9 -9.30 -8.41 1.40
C GLY A 9 -8.04 -8.28 2.26
N ARG A 10 -6.86 -8.61 1.74
CA ARG A 10 -5.61 -8.53 2.51
C ARG A 10 -5.05 -7.12 2.44
N LEU A 11 -4.62 -6.60 3.60
CA LEU A 11 -3.97 -5.29 3.69
C LEU A 11 -2.55 -5.37 3.11
N LEU A 12 -2.24 -4.46 2.19
CA LEU A 12 -0.96 -4.35 1.52
C LEU A 12 -0.29 -3.01 1.80
N GLU A 13 1.01 -3.07 2.03
CA GLU A 13 1.90 -1.91 2.04
C GLU A 13 2.56 -1.82 0.66
N MET A 14 2.37 -0.68 0.00
CA MET A 14 2.73 -0.48 -1.40
C MET A 14 3.74 0.67 -1.54
N VAL A 15 4.75 0.43 -2.39
CA VAL A 15 5.81 1.38 -2.73
C VAL A 15 5.61 1.82 -4.16
N THR A 16 5.45 3.13 -4.33
CA THR A 16 5.19 3.78 -5.60
C THR A 16 6.31 4.78 -5.86
N LEU A 17 6.83 4.78 -7.09
CA LEU A 17 7.64 5.87 -7.62
C LEU A 17 6.70 6.93 -8.21
N ILE A 18 6.90 8.17 -7.78
CA ILE A 18 6.21 9.33 -8.36
C ILE A 18 7.22 10.02 -9.27
N TYR A 19 6.90 10.09 -10.55
CA TYR A 19 7.71 10.78 -11.55
C TYR A 19 7.44 12.29 -11.50
N ASP A 20 8.32 13.06 -12.13
CA ASP A 20 8.25 14.52 -12.14
C ASP A 20 7.00 15.08 -12.84
N ASP A 21 6.38 14.28 -13.72
CA ASP A 21 5.09 14.57 -14.37
C ASP A 21 3.87 14.15 -13.54
N GLY A 22 4.09 13.62 -12.33
CA GLY A 22 3.04 13.12 -11.45
C GLY A 22 2.55 11.71 -11.80
N TYR A 23 3.13 11.04 -12.80
CA TYR A 23 2.84 9.64 -13.06
C TYR A 23 3.27 8.78 -11.87
N GLU A 24 2.41 7.84 -11.48
CA GLU A 24 2.67 6.92 -10.37
C GLU A 24 2.92 5.51 -10.89
N LEU A 25 4.08 4.94 -10.57
CA LEU A 25 4.41 3.55 -10.87
C LEU A 25 4.53 2.75 -9.57
N LEU A 26 3.63 1.78 -9.40
CA LEU A 26 3.75 0.80 -8.32
C LEU A 26 4.92 -0.14 -8.62
N ILE A 27 5.96 -0.10 -7.78
CA ILE A 27 7.16 -0.94 -7.95
C ILE A 27 7.21 -2.13 -7.00
N HIS A 28 6.45 -2.08 -5.91
CA HIS A 28 6.40 -3.18 -4.95
C HIS A 28 5.10 -3.18 -4.13
N ALA A 29 4.57 -4.37 -3.87
CA ALA A 29 3.44 -4.60 -2.97
C ALA A 29 3.77 -5.78 -2.05
N MET A 30 3.61 -5.58 -0.74
CA MET A 30 3.88 -6.59 0.27
C MET A 30 2.77 -6.63 1.31
N LYS A 31 2.67 -7.73 2.07
CA LYS A 31 1.74 -7.80 3.21
C LYS A 31 2.03 -6.62 4.15
N ALA A 32 0.98 -5.89 4.52
CA ALA A 32 1.12 -4.75 5.43
C ALA A 32 1.69 -5.17 6.78
N ARG A 33 2.59 -4.35 7.33
CA ARG A 33 3.13 -4.55 8.67
C ARG A 33 2.00 -4.53 9.72
N PRO A 34 2.11 -5.31 10.81
CA PRO A 34 1.04 -5.43 11.82
C PRO A 34 0.55 -4.09 12.41
N GLN A 35 1.42 -3.09 12.51
CA GLN A 35 1.08 -1.76 13.02
C GLN A 35 -0.06 -1.05 12.25
N TYR A 36 -0.19 -1.32 10.94
CA TYR A 36 -1.25 -0.74 10.11
C TYR A 36 -2.59 -1.48 10.26
N ILE A 37 -2.56 -2.75 10.65
CA ILE A 37 -3.78 -3.53 10.91
C ILE A 37 -4.51 -2.93 12.11
N ASN A 38 -3.77 -2.60 13.17
CA ASN A 38 -4.37 -2.05 14.39
C ASN A 38 -4.93 -0.63 14.22
N HIS A 39 -4.45 0.14 13.23
CA HIS A 39 -4.95 1.48 12.94
C HIS A 39 -6.16 1.50 11.99
N LEU A 40 -6.42 0.42 11.26
CA LEU A 40 -7.55 0.32 10.33
C LEU A 40 -8.81 -0.30 10.96
N ILE A 41 -8.71 -0.87 12.16
CA ILE A 41 -9.86 -1.40 12.90
C ILE A 41 -10.48 -0.22 13.67
N ILE A 42 -11.48 0.41 13.05
CA ILE A 42 -12.42 1.35 13.69
C ILE A 42 -13.78 0.66 13.76
#